data_AF-A0A1Y1V0X7-F1
#
_entry.id   AF-A0A1Y1V0X7-F1
#
_cell.length_a   1.000
_cell.length_b   1.000
_cell.length_c   1.000
_cell.angle_alpha   90.00
_cell.angle_beta   90.00
_cell.angle_gamma   90.00
#
_symmetry.space_group_name_H-M   'P 1'
#
loop_
_entity.id
_entity.type
_entity.pdbx_description
1 polymer ?
#
loop_
_entity_poly.entity_id
_entity_poly.type
_entity_poly.pdbx_seq_one_letter_code
_entity_poly.pdbx_strand_id
1 'polypeptide(L)'
;MIINQNITTTGECWSEKFGIPCCKEALMPLRTTYDGGWSQENGEWCGLGESLRPIDDIPPPATPVYKLKDMVDPAADCDISDVIHGDSLGQEAPFRFGVGLYGNDLAMSTITSEKMRKVIKYQFNSMTYTNLMNPSAILDQQASIDNIMNGNEDPILNFSNIVDGLDFAYKNGLNIRGHALVWHTQVPEWFFRDGYYSNTEFVSRDVMEYRLDSYIRKFLGFVQFNYPGTVDVWDVVNEAIEITDGQYDETTGWYTRTANNKTPNPWYEIFGPDYVAIAFRIARKYALPNVKLIYNDHNTFQIQPHDKTQAIIDLANILQQENLIDGIGMQSYIGVTWPNLDDYFNGLERLITSTGLEIQITELTITPPIGDNWLGAQAEQYYEYFNRLLSYIKNGYNISSVTVYGLQDGYRFYTKDSTKTRLLDHDLKKKPNFNAIINVLKNYNEAVASDNIIEISEIKEEEENKKIKEKEKEKEKIIDNDDEEKGEKEVKK
;
A
#
# COMPACT_ATOMS: atom_id res chain seq x y z
N MET A 1 27.87 21.64 16.42
CA MET A 1 28.03 23.10 16.45
C MET A 1 26.62 23.67 16.49
N ILE A 2 26.29 24.38 17.58
CA ILE A 2 24.96 24.95 17.81
C ILE A 2 24.74 26.06 16.79
N ILE A 3 23.72 25.96 15.96
CA ILE A 3 23.20 27.12 15.22
C ILE A 3 21.76 27.29 15.67
N ASN A 4 21.55 28.39 16.39
CA ASN A 4 20.26 28.83 16.87
C ASN A 4 19.86 30.09 16.07
N GLN A 5 18.62 30.06 15.59
CA GLN A 5 17.72 31.18 15.29
C GLN A 5 18.04 32.12 14.12
N ASN A 6 17.18 32.04 13.09
CA ASN A 6 16.21 33.09 12.78
C ASN A 6 15.13 32.53 11.83
N ILE A 7 13.99 32.12 12.39
CA ILE A 7 12.79 31.83 11.60
C ILE A 7 12.19 33.19 11.23
N THR A 8 12.55 33.69 10.06
CA THR A 8 11.86 34.79 9.40
C THR A 8 10.71 34.22 8.58
N THR A 9 9.51 34.32 9.13
CA THR A 9 8.23 34.11 8.45
C THR A 9 7.97 35.22 7.44
N THR A 10 8.33 35.00 6.17
CA THR A 10 7.59 35.51 4.99
C THR A 10 8.07 34.76 3.74
N GLY A 11 7.44 33.62 3.45
CA GLY A 11 7.61 32.81 2.25
C GLY A 11 6.70 31.59 2.40
N GLU A 12 5.92 31.25 1.39
CA GLU A 12 4.95 30.15 1.43
C GLU A 12 5.61 28.85 1.92
N CYS A 13 4.87 28.07 2.72
CA CYS A 13 5.36 26.81 3.23
C CYS A 13 5.67 25.83 2.10
N TRP A 14 6.92 25.40 1.97
CA TRP A 14 7.33 24.56 0.84
C TRP A 14 6.64 23.18 0.82
N SER A 15 6.14 22.69 1.96
CA SER A 15 5.47 21.39 2.07
C SER A 15 4.00 21.42 1.65
N GLU A 16 3.35 22.60 1.67
CA GLU A 16 1.92 22.72 1.36
C GLU A 16 1.61 22.32 -0.09
N LYS A 17 2.56 22.49 -1.00
CA LYS A 17 2.45 22.01 -2.39
C LYS A 17 2.26 20.49 -2.50
N PHE A 18 2.68 19.75 -1.48
CA PHE A 18 2.52 18.31 -1.37
C PHE A 18 1.27 17.89 -0.58
N GLY A 19 0.43 18.86 -0.19
CA GLY A 19 -0.74 18.63 0.66
C GLY A 19 -0.40 18.40 2.14
N ILE A 20 0.81 18.74 2.58
CA ILE A 20 1.27 18.56 3.97
C ILE A 20 1.50 19.95 4.60
N PRO A 21 0.85 20.28 5.74
CA PRO A 21 0.94 21.61 6.34
C PRO A 21 2.35 21.91 6.87
N CYS A 22 2.64 23.19 7.13
CA CYS A 22 3.83 23.57 7.89
C CYS A 22 3.67 23.25 9.38
N CYS A 23 4.78 22.94 10.06
CA CYS A 23 4.78 22.88 11.50
C CYS A 23 4.56 24.29 12.06
N LYS A 24 3.62 24.43 12.99
CA LYS A 24 3.31 25.69 13.69
C LYS A 24 4.28 25.93 14.84
N GLU A 25 4.80 24.86 15.42
CA GLU A 25 5.75 24.88 16.52
C GLU A 25 7.18 24.63 16.02
N ALA A 26 8.14 25.16 16.78
CA ALA A 26 9.56 24.90 16.52
C ALA A 26 9.92 23.48 16.98
N LEU A 27 9.80 22.52 16.06
CA LEU A 27 10.06 21.10 16.31
C LEU A 27 11.41 20.65 15.74
N MET A 28 11.97 19.58 16.31
CA MET A 28 13.11 18.88 15.71
C MET A 28 12.64 17.97 14.56
N PRO A 29 13.45 17.75 13.52
CA PRO A 29 13.10 16.85 12.43
C PRO A 29 13.06 15.41 12.92
N LEU A 30 11.94 14.74 12.69
CA LEU A 30 11.78 13.28 12.85
C LEU A 30 12.28 12.53 11.61
N ARG A 31 12.17 13.16 10.44
CA ARG A 31 12.67 12.66 9.16
C ARG A 31 13.22 13.82 8.34
N THR A 32 14.26 13.56 7.55
CA THR A 32 14.72 14.47 6.49
C THR A 32 14.70 13.72 5.17
N THR A 33 14.07 14.30 4.16
CA THR A 33 14.02 13.77 2.79
C THR A 33 14.72 14.74 1.84
N TYR A 34 14.76 14.40 0.57
CA TYR A 34 15.24 15.29 -0.50
C TYR A 34 14.53 16.65 -0.52
N ASP A 35 13.25 16.69 -0.12
CA ASP A 35 12.46 17.92 -0.14
C ASP A 35 12.71 18.84 1.05
N GLY A 36 13.04 18.27 2.23
CA GLY A 36 13.26 19.04 3.45
C GLY A 36 13.13 18.23 4.74
N GLY A 37 13.14 18.95 5.86
CA GLY A 37 12.91 18.39 7.20
C GLY A 37 11.42 18.24 7.48
N TRP A 38 11.05 17.18 8.20
CA TRP A 38 9.67 16.85 8.55
C TRP A 38 9.54 16.54 10.05
N SER A 39 8.44 16.97 10.65
CA SER A 39 8.06 16.62 12.03
C SER A 39 6.58 16.25 12.10
N GLN A 40 6.05 16.06 13.31
CA GLN A 40 4.64 15.76 13.53
C GLN A 40 4.00 16.67 14.58
N GLU A 41 2.78 17.12 14.30
CA GLU A 41 1.91 17.86 15.22
C GLU A 41 0.57 17.15 15.33
N ASN A 42 0.15 16.82 16.57
CA ASN A 42 -1.08 16.05 16.82
C ASN A 42 -1.15 14.71 16.05
N GLY A 43 0.01 14.10 15.78
CA GLY A 43 0.12 12.85 15.02
C GLY A 43 0.12 13.03 13.50
N GLU A 44 -0.01 14.25 12.97
CA GLU A 44 0.02 14.52 11.54
C GLU A 44 1.37 15.09 11.11
N TRP A 45 1.86 14.70 9.93
CA TRP A 45 3.11 15.20 9.38
C TRP A 45 3.05 16.68 9.04
N CYS A 46 4.15 17.39 9.26
CA CYS A 46 4.30 18.79 8.93
C CYS A 46 5.72 19.11 8.43
N GLY A 47 5.84 20.10 7.53
CA GLY A 47 7.11 20.55 6.97
C GLY A 47 7.85 21.54 7.87
N LEU A 48 9.18 21.42 7.92
CA LEU A 48 10.07 22.28 8.70
C LEU A 48 10.94 23.17 7.81
N GLY A 49 11.17 24.41 8.25
CA GLY A 49 12.20 25.29 7.70
C GLY A 49 12.06 25.56 6.20
N GLU A 50 13.20 25.66 5.51
CA GLU A 50 13.26 25.83 4.05
C GLU A 50 13.40 24.49 3.33
N SER A 51 13.01 24.46 2.06
CA SER A 51 13.15 23.26 1.23
C SER A 51 14.62 22.94 0.99
N LEU A 52 14.98 21.66 1.06
CA LEU A 52 16.31 21.16 0.68
C LEU A 52 16.37 20.76 -0.81
N ARG A 53 15.23 20.69 -1.49
CA ARG A 53 15.17 20.42 -2.93
C ARG A 53 15.86 21.55 -3.69
N PRO A 54 16.80 21.26 -4.61
CA PRO A 54 17.34 22.23 -5.55
C PRO A 54 16.22 22.94 -6.31
N ILE A 55 16.31 24.28 -6.39
CA ILE A 55 15.24 25.12 -6.95
C ILE A 55 14.95 24.81 -8.43
N ASP A 56 15.92 24.25 -9.12
CA ASP A 56 15.88 23.82 -10.52
C ASP A 56 15.43 22.36 -10.71
N ASP A 57 15.37 21.53 -9.66
CA ASP A 57 14.85 20.16 -9.74
C ASP A 57 13.32 20.11 -9.57
N ILE A 58 12.63 20.72 -10.52
CA ILE A 58 11.17 20.67 -10.63
C ILE A 58 10.81 19.50 -11.56
N PRO A 59 10.03 18.50 -11.09
CA PRO A 59 9.58 17.41 -11.94
C PRO A 59 8.80 17.96 -13.14
N PRO A 60 8.88 17.31 -14.32
CA PRO A 60 8.14 17.78 -15.48
C PRO A 60 6.64 17.83 -15.17
N PRO A 61 5.90 18.79 -15.75
CA PRO A 61 4.46 18.84 -15.59
C PRO A 61 3.84 17.55 -16.14
N ALA A 62 2.71 17.14 -15.57
CA ALA A 62 1.93 16.05 -16.12
C ALA A 62 1.63 16.30 -17.61
N THR A 63 1.87 15.29 -18.44
CA THR A 63 1.46 15.34 -19.85
C THR A 63 -0.06 15.55 -19.94
N PRO A 64 -0.59 16.16 -21.00
CA PRO A 64 -2.04 16.29 -21.16
C PRO A 64 -2.73 14.93 -21.11
N VAL A 65 -3.81 14.82 -20.33
CA VAL A 65 -4.68 13.64 -20.32
C VAL A 65 -5.27 13.39 -21.70
N TYR A 66 -5.43 12.12 -22.06
CA TYR A 66 -6.08 11.74 -23.30
C TYR A 66 -7.57 12.06 -23.21
N LYS A 67 -8.21 12.28 -24.36
CA LYS A 67 -9.67 12.34 -24.42
C LYS A 67 -10.21 10.91 -24.32
N LEU A 68 -10.23 10.35 -23.11
CA LEU A 68 -10.67 8.97 -22.87
C LEU A 68 -12.05 8.66 -23.45
N LYS A 69 -12.93 9.64 -23.53
CA LYS A 69 -14.26 9.54 -24.16
C LYS A 69 -14.24 9.26 -25.67
N ASP A 70 -13.13 9.54 -26.34
CA ASP A 70 -12.96 9.32 -27.78
C ASP A 70 -12.40 7.90 -28.05
N MET A 71 -12.01 7.16 -27.00
CA MET A 71 -11.54 5.78 -27.11
C MET A 71 -12.73 4.81 -27.22
N VAL A 72 -12.52 3.67 -27.89
CA VAL A 72 -13.52 2.61 -27.97
C VAL A 72 -13.66 1.96 -26.60
N ASP A 73 -14.82 2.10 -25.97
CA ASP A 73 -15.13 1.48 -24.68
C ASP A 73 -15.62 0.03 -24.91
N PRO A 74 -14.83 -1.00 -24.56
CA PRO A 74 -15.23 -2.39 -24.79
C PRO A 74 -16.36 -2.86 -23.85
N ALA A 75 -16.69 -2.07 -22.83
CA ALA A 75 -17.79 -2.31 -21.91
C ALA A 75 -18.99 -1.39 -22.17
N ALA A 76 -19.04 -0.63 -23.28
CA ALA A 76 -20.09 0.35 -23.56
C ALA A 76 -21.51 -0.21 -23.34
N ASP A 77 -21.75 -1.44 -23.79
CA ASP A 77 -23.03 -2.14 -23.72
C ASP A 77 -23.30 -2.83 -22.37
N CYS A 78 -22.34 -2.84 -21.44
CA CYS A 78 -22.52 -3.43 -20.12
C CYS A 78 -23.53 -2.60 -19.31
N ASP A 79 -24.51 -3.30 -18.74
CA ASP A 79 -25.38 -2.75 -17.71
C ASP A 79 -24.70 -2.86 -16.35
N ILE A 80 -24.25 -1.73 -15.82
CA ILE A 80 -23.58 -1.66 -14.52
C ILE A 80 -24.50 -1.20 -13.39
N SER A 81 -25.81 -1.03 -13.64
CA SER A 81 -26.74 -0.42 -12.67
C SER A 81 -26.68 -1.07 -11.30
N ASP A 82 -26.69 -2.41 -11.23
CA ASP A 82 -26.59 -3.13 -9.95
C ASP A 82 -25.24 -2.91 -9.24
N VAL A 83 -24.11 -2.86 -9.97
CA VAL A 83 -22.78 -2.74 -9.35
C VAL A 83 -22.38 -1.32 -8.95
N ILE A 84 -23.13 -0.30 -9.38
CA ILE A 84 -22.90 1.10 -8.99
C ILE A 84 -24.00 1.69 -8.10
N HIS A 85 -24.82 0.85 -7.46
CA HIS A 85 -25.82 1.25 -6.48
C HIS A 85 -25.85 0.27 -5.30
N GLY A 86 -26.33 0.73 -4.13
CA GLY A 86 -26.41 -0.07 -2.92
C GLY A 86 -25.04 -0.24 -2.26
N ASP A 87 -24.75 -1.46 -1.80
CA ASP A 87 -23.53 -1.76 -1.04
C ASP A 87 -22.25 -1.46 -1.85
N SER A 88 -21.24 -0.89 -1.18
CA SER A 88 -19.93 -0.56 -1.74
C SER A 88 -18.82 -1.24 -0.93
N LEU A 89 -17.95 -2.03 -1.57
CA LEU A 89 -16.85 -2.72 -0.90
C LEU A 89 -15.94 -1.74 -0.13
N GLY A 90 -15.56 -0.63 -0.77
CA GLY A 90 -14.69 0.38 -0.19
C GLY A 90 -15.33 1.24 0.90
N GLN A 91 -16.67 1.27 1.00
CA GLN A 91 -17.38 1.96 2.09
C GLN A 91 -17.63 1.03 3.29
N GLU A 92 -17.93 -0.24 3.03
CA GLU A 92 -18.21 -1.22 4.08
C GLU A 92 -16.93 -1.74 4.76
N ALA A 93 -15.78 -1.68 4.08
CA ALA A 93 -14.54 -2.21 4.60
C ALA A 93 -13.90 -1.33 5.69
N PRO A 94 -13.44 -1.90 6.81
CA PRO A 94 -12.70 -1.16 7.85
C PRO A 94 -11.23 -0.89 7.45
N PHE A 95 -10.87 -1.15 6.20
CA PHE A 95 -9.54 -0.99 5.61
C PHE A 95 -9.67 -0.42 4.19
N ARG A 96 -8.54 -0.02 3.61
CA ARG A 96 -8.47 0.35 2.19
C ARG A 96 -8.83 -0.85 1.31
N PHE A 97 -9.87 -0.72 0.49
CA PHE A 97 -10.29 -1.76 -0.46
C PHE A 97 -9.91 -1.35 -1.88
N GLY A 98 -8.90 -2.01 -2.43
CA GLY A 98 -8.30 -1.72 -3.72
C GLY A 98 -8.70 -2.68 -4.84
N VAL A 99 -8.43 -2.26 -6.08
CA VAL A 99 -8.58 -3.09 -7.28
C VAL A 99 -7.39 -2.96 -8.25
N GLY A 100 -6.97 -4.09 -8.83
CA GLY A 100 -5.98 -4.13 -9.90
C GLY A 100 -6.53 -3.60 -11.24
N LEU A 101 -5.78 -2.70 -11.88
CA LEU A 101 -6.05 -2.13 -13.20
C LEU A 101 -5.24 -2.88 -14.25
N TYR A 102 -5.91 -3.80 -14.94
CA TYR A 102 -5.28 -4.62 -15.97
C TYR A 102 -5.01 -3.79 -17.24
N GLY A 103 -3.94 -4.15 -17.96
CA GLY A 103 -3.52 -3.47 -19.19
C GLY A 103 -2.00 -3.48 -19.35
N ASN A 104 -1.52 -3.55 -20.59
CA ASN A 104 -0.08 -3.51 -20.92
C ASN A 104 0.33 -2.21 -21.64
N ASP A 105 -0.65 -1.46 -22.13
CA ASP A 105 -0.50 -0.10 -22.65
C ASP A 105 -1.76 0.71 -22.32
N LEU A 106 -1.79 1.98 -22.71
CA LEU A 106 -2.96 2.84 -22.51
C LEU A 106 -4.22 2.28 -23.20
N ALA A 107 -4.12 1.79 -24.44
CA ALA A 107 -5.26 1.32 -25.22
C ALA A 107 -5.99 0.13 -24.59
N MET A 108 -5.27 -0.67 -23.80
CA MET A 108 -5.80 -1.82 -23.07
C MET A 108 -5.95 -1.57 -21.58
N SER A 109 -5.75 -0.33 -21.12
CA SER A 109 -5.84 0.02 -19.71
C SER A 109 -7.28 0.07 -19.24
N THR A 110 -7.55 -0.50 -18.07
CA THR A 110 -8.90 -0.53 -17.44
C THR A 110 -9.47 0.88 -17.30
N ILE A 111 -8.59 1.87 -17.12
CA ILE A 111 -8.98 3.26 -16.97
C ILE A 111 -9.62 3.84 -18.24
N THR A 112 -9.48 3.24 -19.42
CA THR A 112 -10.01 3.83 -20.67
C THR A 112 -11.51 3.58 -20.86
N SER A 113 -12.07 2.54 -20.24
CA SER A 113 -13.52 2.28 -20.24
C SER A 113 -14.27 3.19 -19.26
N GLU A 114 -15.32 3.88 -19.73
CA GLU A 114 -16.16 4.72 -18.85
C GLU A 114 -16.92 3.87 -17.84
N LYS A 115 -17.42 2.71 -18.26
CA LYS A 115 -18.16 1.79 -17.38
C LYS A 115 -17.25 1.24 -16.28
N MET A 116 -16.04 0.82 -16.63
CA MET A 116 -15.07 0.33 -15.64
C MET A 116 -14.68 1.44 -14.65
N ARG A 117 -14.43 2.68 -15.11
CA ARG A 117 -14.19 3.83 -14.21
C ARG A 117 -15.33 4.07 -13.22
N LYS A 118 -16.59 4.00 -13.67
CA LYS A 118 -17.76 4.15 -12.78
C LYS A 118 -17.83 3.06 -11.72
N VAL A 119 -17.56 1.82 -12.10
CA VAL A 119 -17.47 0.69 -11.16
C VAL A 119 -16.34 0.92 -10.16
N ILE A 120 -15.14 1.26 -10.63
CA ILE A 120 -13.97 1.51 -9.77
C ILE A 120 -14.29 2.58 -8.73
N LYS A 121 -14.79 3.74 -9.17
CA LYS A 121 -15.15 4.86 -8.29
C LYS A 121 -16.18 4.48 -7.24
N TYR A 122 -17.15 3.64 -7.59
CA TYR A 122 -18.23 3.30 -6.69
C TYR A 122 -17.81 2.23 -5.67
N GLN A 123 -17.08 1.21 -6.12
CA GLN A 123 -16.80 0.01 -5.33
C GLN A 123 -15.48 0.06 -4.56
N PHE A 124 -14.53 0.88 -4.97
CA PHE A 124 -13.17 0.85 -4.42
C PHE A 124 -12.72 2.24 -3.99
N ASN A 125 -11.80 2.29 -3.03
CA ASN A 125 -11.15 3.53 -2.57
C ASN A 125 -9.64 3.56 -2.91
N SER A 126 -9.13 2.50 -3.55
CA SER A 126 -7.76 2.40 -4.03
C SER A 126 -7.67 1.64 -5.35
N MET A 127 -6.59 1.87 -6.10
CA MET A 127 -6.29 1.11 -7.32
C MET A 127 -4.79 0.84 -7.47
N THR A 128 -4.44 -0.21 -8.20
CA THR A 128 -3.04 -0.60 -8.47
C THR A 128 -2.90 -0.93 -9.94
N TYR A 129 -1.98 -0.30 -10.66
CA TYR A 129 -1.68 -0.72 -12.03
C TYR A 129 -0.97 -2.07 -12.00
N THR A 130 -1.49 -3.06 -12.72
CA THR A 130 -0.87 -4.40 -12.72
C THR A 130 0.44 -4.46 -13.51
N ASN A 131 0.61 -3.53 -14.48
CA ASN A 131 1.82 -3.47 -15.31
C ASN A 131 2.31 -2.05 -15.59
N LEU A 132 1.41 -1.08 -15.73
CA LEU A 132 1.74 0.22 -16.33
C LEU A 132 2.63 1.12 -15.44
N MET A 133 2.84 0.74 -14.18
CA MET A 133 3.80 1.40 -13.27
C MET A 133 5.07 0.58 -13.03
N ASN A 134 5.23 -0.60 -13.68
CA ASN A 134 6.47 -1.36 -13.65
C ASN A 134 7.57 -0.69 -14.49
N PRO A 135 8.86 -0.96 -14.23
CA PRO A 135 9.96 -0.27 -14.92
C PRO A 135 9.88 -0.36 -16.44
N SER A 136 9.47 -1.50 -17.02
CA SER A 136 9.33 -1.67 -18.47
C SER A 136 8.28 -0.76 -19.11
N ALA A 137 7.29 -0.30 -18.35
CA ALA A 137 6.23 0.59 -18.85
C ALA A 137 6.59 2.08 -18.70
N ILE A 138 7.54 2.39 -17.81
CA ILE A 138 7.90 3.75 -17.42
C ILE A 138 9.22 4.19 -18.07
N LEU A 139 10.19 3.28 -18.22
CA LEU A 139 11.49 3.59 -18.80
C LEU A 139 11.40 3.78 -20.33
N ASP A 140 11.90 4.91 -20.82
CA ASP A 140 11.97 5.23 -22.26
C ASP A 140 13.40 5.02 -22.79
N GLN A 141 13.59 3.94 -23.54
CA GLN A 141 14.93 3.57 -24.04
C GLN A 141 15.50 4.63 -24.98
N GLN A 142 14.75 5.04 -26.00
CA GLN A 142 15.28 5.91 -27.04
C GLN A 142 15.60 7.28 -26.46
N ALA A 143 14.72 7.81 -25.60
CA ALA A 143 14.99 9.08 -24.93
C ALA A 143 16.18 8.98 -23.96
N SER A 144 16.39 7.84 -23.30
CA SER A 144 17.58 7.60 -22.45
C SER A 144 18.88 7.55 -23.26
N ILE A 145 18.85 6.91 -24.45
CA ILE A 145 19.97 6.91 -25.41
C ILE A 145 20.28 8.34 -25.86
N ASP A 146 19.27 9.11 -26.26
CA ASP A 146 19.45 10.48 -26.71
C ASP A 146 20.00 11.36 -25.57
N ASN A 147 19.56 11.13 -24.32
CA ASN A 147 20.02 11.87 -23.16
C ASN A 147 21.52 11.61 -22.88
N ILE A 148 21.96 10.35 -22.91
CA ILE A 148 23.38 10.02 -22.69
C ILE A 148 24.27 10.50 -23.83
N MET A 149 23.79 10.49 -25.09
CA MET A 149 24.51 11.08 -26.23
C MET A 149 24.72 12.60 -26.08
N ASN A 150 23.87 13.27 -25.31
CA ASN A 150 24.01 14.69 -24.98
C ASN A 150 24.81 14.94 -23.68
N GLY A 151 25.44 13.89 -23.12
CA GLY A 151 26.30 13.98 -21.94
C GLY A 151 25.54 13.92 -20.61
N ASN A 152 24.29 13.47 -20.60
CA ASN A 152 23.51 13.27 -19.38
C ASN A 152 23.15 11.79 -19.20
N GLU A 153 23.73 11.15 -18.18
CA GLU A 153 23.55 9.72 -17.92
C GLU A 153 22.16 9.34 -17.40
N ASP A 154 21.34 10.32 -17.03
CA ASP A 154 20.00 10.10 -16.49
C ASP A 154 19.12 9.24 -17.40
N PRO A 155 18.40 8.23 -16.86
CA PRO A 155 17.31 7.61 -17.59
C PRO A 155 16.17 8.62 -17.79
N ILE A 156 15.47 8.45 -18.91
CA ILE A 156 14.24 9.19 -19.23
C ILE A 156 13.02 8.30 -18.96
N LEU A 157 12.00 8.90 -18.36
CA LEU A 157 10.75 8.23 -17.99
C LEU A 157 9.60 8.78 -18.83
N ASN A 158 8.67 7.90 -19.18
CA ASN A 158 7.45 8.22 -19.90
C ASN A 158 6.22 7.82 -19.06
N PHE A 159 5.44 8.83 -18.67
CA PHE A 159 4.25 8.65 -17.83
C PHE A 159 2.94 8.63 -18.63
N SER A 160 2.99 8.69 -19.96
CA SER A 160 1.79 8.84 -20.80
C SER A 160 0.73 7.76 -20.56
N ASN A 161 1.16 6.54 -20.20
CA ASN A 161 0.26 5.41 -19.98
C ASN A 161 -0.43 5.41 -18.60
N ILE A 162 0.01 6.26 -17.66
CA ILE A 162 -0.52 6.29 -16.28
C ILE A 162 -1.17 7.62 -15.90
N VAL A 163 -0.88 8.70 -16.63
CA VAL A 163 -1.39 10.06 -16.36
C VAL A 163 -2.92 10.10 -16.29
N ASP A 164 -3.63 9.39 -17.16
CA ASP A 164 -5.10 9.35 -17.16
C ASP A 164 -5.68 8.71 -15.88
N GLY A 165 -5.03 7.66 -15.35
CA GLY A 165 -5.47 7.06 -14.09
C GLY A 165 -5.03 7.84 -12.87
N LEU A 166 -3.85 8.46 -12.90
CA LEU A 166 -3.43 9.41 -11.87
C LEU A 166 -4.43 10.56 -11.75
N ASP A 167 -4.81 11.18 -12.88
CA ASP A 167 -5.79 12.27 -12.92
C ASP A 167 -7.19 11.82 -12.49
N PHE A 168 -7.63 10.64 -12.95
CA PHE A 168 -8.89 10.06 -12.50
C PHE A 168 -8.91 9.82 -10.99
N ALA A 169 -7.86 9.22 -10.43
CA ALA A 169 -7.79 8.94 -9.00
C ALA A 169 -7.77 10.24 -8.19
N TYR A 170 -6.90 11.18 -8.55
CA TYR A 170 -6.78 12.48 -7.91
C TYR A 170 -8.12 13.24 -7.87
N LYS A 171 -8.83 13.32 -9.00
CA LYS A 171 -10.13 14.01 -9.10
C LYS A 171 -11.26 13.33 -8.33
N ASN A 172 -11.12 12.05 -8.02
CA ASN A 172 -12.16 11.26 -7.36
C ASN A 172 -11.79 10.82 -5.94
N GLY A 173 -10.66 11.29 -5.39
CA GLY A 173 -10.22 10.95 -4.04
C GLY A 173 -9.86 9.46 -3.87
N LEU A 174 -9.41 8.80 -4.95
CA LEU A 174 -8.93 7.42 -4.88
C LEU A 174 -7.43 7.41 -4.61
N ASN A 175 -6.96 6.46 -3.81
CA ASN A 175 -5.54 6.20 -3.66
C ASN A 175 -5.01 5.31 -4.79
N ILE A 176 -3.71 5.40 -5.05
CA ILE A 176 -2.99 4.49 -5.92
C ILE A 176 -1.86 3.84 -5.14
N ARG A 177 -1.75 2.51 -5.24
CA ARG A 177 -0.53 1.80 -4.85
C ARG A 177 0.44 1.81 -6.02
N GLY A 178 1.64 2.36 -5.82
CA GLY A 178 2.70 2.31 -6.81
C GLY A 178 3.33 0.91 -6.87
N HIS A 179 3.19 0.23 -8.00
CA HIS A 179 3.62 -1.15 -8.18
C HIS A 179 4.31 -1.30 -9.55
N ALA A 180 5.59 -1.66 -9.60
CA ALA A 180 6.60 -1.64 -8.53
C ALA A 180 7.88 -0.92 -8.99
N LEU A 181 8.69 -0.40 -8.05
CA LEU A 181 9.91 0.33 -8.41
C LEU A 181 11.04 -0.59 -8.86
N VAL A 182 11.30 -1.66 -8.10
CA VAL A 182 12.34 -2.64 -8.38
C VAL A 182 11.73 -4.03 -8.41
N TRP A 183 11.89 -4.70 -9.54
CA TRP A 183 11.48 -6.09 -9.70
C TRP A 183 12.48 -6.79 -10.61
N HIS A 184 12.68 -8.09 -10.39
CA HIS A 184 13.60 -8.91 -11.16
C HIS A 184 13.05 -9.24 -12.57
N THR A 185 11.76 -9.01 -12.80
CA THR A 185 11.09 -9.09 -14.10
C THR A 185 10.39 -7.78 -14.43
N GLN A 186 9.89 -7.64 -15.66
CA GLN A 186 9.28 -6.40 -16.17
C GLN A 186 10.16 -5.16 -15.98
N VAL A 187 11.47 -5.38 -16.07
CA VAL A 187 12.50 -4.35 -16.21
C VAL A 187 13.28 -4.67 -17.48
N PRO A 188 13.55 -3.70 -18.36
CA PRO A 188 14.21 -3.99 -19.60
C PRO A 188 15.72 -4.16 -19.40
N GLU A 189 16.30 -5.20 -20.01
CA GLU A 189 17.72 -5.53 -19.91
C GLU A 189 18.64 -4.32 -20.21
N TRP A 190 18.28 -3.52 -21.21
CA TRP A 190 19.06 -2.35 -21.62
C TRP A 190 19.30 -1.35 -20.49
N PHE A 191 18.44 -1.30 -19.46
CA PHE A 191 18.59 -0.40 -18.33
C PHE A 191 19.86 -0.67 -17.52
N PHE A 192 20.34 -1.92 -17.55
CA PHE A 192 21.53 -2.40 -16.85
C PHE A 192 22.78 -2.38 -17.72
N ARG A 193 22.66 -2.01 -18.99
CA ARG A 193 23.73 -2.13 -19.99
C ARG A 193 24.31 -0.78 -20.38
N ASP A 194 25.56 -0.79 -20.83
CA ASP A 194 26.25 0.41 -21.27
C ASP A 194 25.48 1.11 -22.41
N GLY A 195 25.46 2.44 -22.36
CA GLY A 195 24.75 3.27 -23.34
C GLY A 195 23.24 3.00 -23.51
N TYR A 196 22.61 2.23 -22.62
CA TYR A 196 21.21 1.78 -22.76
C TYR A 196 20.96 0.85 -23.96
N TYR A 197 21.94 0.01 -24.32
CA TYR A 197 21.83 -1.00 -25.38
C TYR A 197 21.96 -2.42 -24.84
N SER A 198 20.94 -3.27 -25.02
CA SER A 198 20.92 -4.64 -24.46
C SER A 198 22.08 -5.55 -24.90
N ASN A 199 22.75 -5.24 -26.00
CA ASN A 199 23.86 -6.02 -26.55
C ASN A 199 25.25 -5.57 -26.08
N THR A 200 25.32 -4.75 -25.03
CA THR A 200 26.58 -4.27 -24.44
C THR A 200 26.81 -4.90 -23.07
N GLU A 201 27.96 -4.61 -22.47
CA GLU A 201 28.31 -5.10 -21.13
C GLU A 201 27.40 -4.49 -20.06
N PHE A 202 27.30 -5.17 -18.92
CA PHE A 202 26.68 -4.58 -17.73
C PHE A 202 27.45 -3.34 -17.28
N VAL A 203 26.73 -2.34 -16.82
CA VAL A 203 27.34 -1.15 -16.21
C VAL A 203 27.94 -1.48 -14.85
N SER A 204 28.83 -0.61 -14.37
CA SER A 204 29.38 -0.72 -13.02
C SER A 204 28.30 -0.50 -11.96
N ARG A 205 28.58 -0.96 -10.73
CA ARG A 205 27.75 -0.71 -9.56
C ARG A 205 27.39 0.76 -9.39
N ASP A 206 28.39 1.65 -9.49
CA ASP A 206 28.20 3.09 -9.29
C ASP A 206 27.26 3.71 -10.34
N VAL A 207 27.41 3.31 -11.61
CA VAL A 207 26.52 3.78 -12.69
C VAL A 207 25.11 3.26 -12.49
N MET A 208 24.95 2.01 -12.06
CA MET A 208 23.62 1.46 -11.80
C MET A 208 22.96 2.11 -10.58
N GLU A 209 23.72 2.43 -9.54
CA GLU A 209 23.21 3.14 -8.36
C GLU A 209 22.75 4.55 -8.75
N TYR A 210 23.53 5.25 -9.57
CA TYR A 210 23.13 6.54 -10.15
C TYR A 210 21.83 6.44 -10.97
N ARG A 211 21.74 5.46 -11.87
CA ARG A 211 20.54 5.23 -12.69
C ARG A 211 19.32 4.92 -11.84
N LEU A 212 19.46 4.09 -10.81
CA LEU A 212 18.38 3.75 -9.89
C LEU A 212 17.95 4.95 -9.04
N ASP A 213 18.90 5.74 -8.53
CA ASP A 213 18.62 7.00 -7.81
C ASP A 213 17.82 7.96 -8.69
N SER A 214 18.27 8.17 -9.94
CA SER A 214 17.60 9.03 -10.90
C SER A 214 16.21 8.52 -11.29
N TYR A 215 16.06 7.21 -11.53
CA TYR A 215 14.78 6.57 -11.83
C TYR A 215 13.76 6.80 -10.70
N ILE A 216 14.11 6.43 -9.47
CA ILE A 216 13.21 6.55 -8.31
C ILE A 216 12.93 8.03 -8.00
N ARG A 217 13.94 8.91 -8.01
CA ARG A 217 13.78 10.36 -7.80
C ARG A 217 12.77 10.95 -8.76
N LYS A 218 12.90 10.66 -10.06
CA LYS A 218 12.02 11.20 -11.09
C LYS A 218 10.62 10.64 -11.00
N PHE A 219 10.47 9.35 -10.71
CA PHE A 219 9.15 8.73 -10.63
C PHE A 219 8.36 9.23 -9.41
N LEU A 220 8.95 9.14 -8.20
CA LEU A 220 8.33 9.66 -6.99
C LEU A 220 8.12 11.17 -7.10
N GLY A 221 9.12 11.91 -7.58
CA GLY A 221 9.02 13.35 -7.83
C GLY A 221 7.84 13.69 -8.73
N PHE A 222 7.68 13.00 -9.86
CA PHE A 222 6.57 13.24 -10.79
C PHE A 222 5.21 13.04 -10.14
N VAL A 223 4.97 11.91 -9.46
CA VAL A 223 3.65 11.63 -8.87
C VAL A 223 3.36 12.50 -7.67
N GLN A 224 4.35 12.75 -6.80
CA GLN A 224 4.17 13.55 -5.59
C GLN A 224 3.93 15.03 -5.93
N PHE A 225 4.55 15.54 -7.00
CA PHE A 225 4.42 16.93 -7.40
C PHE A 225 3.14 17.20 -8.21
N ASN A 226 2.79 16.30 -9.14
CA ASN A 226 1.64 16.52 -10.02
C ASN A 226 0.32 15.97 -9.45
N TYR A 227 0.39 14.99 -8.55
CA TYR A 227 -0.76 14.29 -7.96
C TYR A 227 -0.57 14.08 -6.45
N PRO A 228 -0.39 15.16 -5.67
CA PRO A 228 -0.05 15.07 -4.25
C PRO A 228 -1.06 14.22 -3.48
N GLY A 229 -0.56 13.28 -2.68
CA GLY A 229 -1.36 12.35 -1.87
C GLY A 229 -2.08 11.24 -2.64
N THR A 230 -2.02 11.21 -3.98
CA THR A 230 -2.69 10.16 -4.77
C THR A 230 -1.95 8.85 -4.67
N VAL A 231 -0.64 8.85 -4.93
CA VAL A 231 0.24 7.69 -4.72
C VAL A 231 0.86 7.83 -3.33
N ASP A 232 0.37 7.04 -2.37
CA ASP A 232 0.75 7.14 -0.96
C ASP A 232 1.39 5.86 -0.40
N VAL A 233 1.60 4.88 -1.27
CA VAL A 233 2.32 3.65 -0.96
C VAL A 233 3.07 3.16 -2.19
N TRP A 234 4.26 2.62 -1.98
CA TRP A 234 5.08 2.01 -3.02
C TRP A 234 5.51 0.60 -2.62
N ASP A 235 5.27 -0.35 -3.52
CA ASP A 235 6.00 -1.61 -3.54
C ASP A 235 7.41 -1.29 -4.07
N VAL A 236 8.35 -1.05 -3.14
CA VAL A 236 9.70 -0.59 -3.47
C VAL A 236 10.48 -1.71 -4.13
N VAL A 237 10.44 -2.90 -3.54
CA VAL A 237 11.03 -4.11 -4.10
C VAL A 237 9.97 -5.19 -4.11
N ASN A 238 9.77 -5.79 -5.28
CA ASN A 238 8.87 -6.91 -5.49
C ASN A 238 9.67 -8.21 -5.62
N GLU A 239 9.28 -9.26 -4.88
CA GLU A 239 9.73 -10.65 -5.05
C GLU A 239 11.25 -10.84 -5.01
N ALA A 240 11.91 -10.25 -4.01
CA ALA A 240 13.35 -10.41 -3.81
C ALA A 240 13.74 -11.73 -3.13
N ILE A 241 12.78 -12.50 -2.63
CA ILE A 241 13.02 -13.78 -1.96
C ILE A 241 12.60 -14.92 -2.89
N GLU A 242 13.46 -15.93 -2.98
CA GLU A 242 13.22 -17.16 -3.72
C GLU A 242 13.63 -18.35 -2.86
N ILE A 243 12.86 -19.43 -2.90
CA ILE A 243 13.12 -20.66 -2.13
C ILE A 243 13.23 -21.89 -3.03
N THR A 244 13.20 -21.70 -4.34
CA THR A 244 13.41 -22.75 -5.34
C THR A 244 14.90 -22.94 -5.55
N ASP A 245 15.38 -24.16 -5.32
CA ASP A 245 16.79 -24.53 -5.43
C ASP A 245 17.45 -24.00 -6.72
N GLY A 246 18.63 -23.42 -6.56
CA GLY A 246 19.44 -22.87 -7.66
C GLY A 246 19.02 -21.50 -8.16
N GLN A 247 18.10 -20.81 -7.48
CA GLN A 247 17.62 -19.47 -7.86
C GLN A 247 17.77 -18.41 -6.75
N TYR A 248 18.50 -18.74 -5.68
CA TYR A 248 18.74 -17.85 -4.55
C TYR A 248 20.17 -17.97 -4.01
N ASP A 249 20.60 -16.96 -3.27
CA ASP A 249 21.85 -16.95 -2.50
C ASP A 249 21.55 -17.33 -1.04
N GLU A 250 21.90 -18.55 -0.67
CA GLU A 250 21.71 -19.09 0.68
C GLU A 250 22.59 -18.42 1.74
N THR A 251 23.69 -17.77 1.34
CA THR A 251 24.65 -17.17 2.26
C THR A 251 24.11 -15.89 2.92
N THR A 252 23.04 -15.33 2.37
CA THR A 252 22.39 -14.11 2.84
C THR A 252 21.55 -14.31 4.10
N GLY A 253 21.15 -15.55 4.37
CA GLY A 253 20.21 -15.89 5.46
C GLY A 253 18.74 -15.59 5.17
N TRP A 254 18.42 -14.87 4.09
CA TRP A 254 17.05 -14.55 3.67
C TRP A 254 16.75 -14.94 2.20
N TYR A 255 17.55 -15.85 1.65
CA TYR A 255 17.36 -16.44 0.31
C TYR A 255 17.13 -15.41 -0.81
N THR A 256 18.04 -14.44 -0.89
CA THR A 256 17.99 -13.40 -1.93
C THR A 256 17.93 -14.02 -3.32
N ARG A 257 16.95 -13.60 -4.13
CA ARG A 257 16.73 -14.08 -5.49
C ARG A 257 17.90 -13.71 -6.40
N THR A 258 18.51 -14.73 -6.99
CA THR A 258 19.59 -14.60 -7.98
C THR A 258 19.11 -14.81 -9.40
N ALA A 259 17.93 -15.42 -9.59
CA ALA A 259 17.38 -15.69 -10.92
C ALA A 259 15.85 -15.84 -10.95
N ASN A 260 15.28 -15.84 -12.16
CA ASN A 260 13.94 -16.31 -12.48
C ASN A 260 13.99 -17.32 -13.63
N ASN A 261 13.76 -18.60 -13.30
CA ASN A 261 13.74 -19.72 -14.25
C ASN A 261 14.95 -19.72 -15.21
N LYS A 262 16.15 -19.62 -14.65
CA LYS A 262 17.47 -19.53 -15.33
C LYS A 262 17.82 -18.18 -15.97
N THR A 263 16.92 -17.21 -15.95
CA THR A 263 17.26 -15.83 -16.31
C THR A 263 17.91 -15.17 -15.10
N PRO A 264 19.19 -14.73 -15.15
CA PRO A 264 19.82 -14.06 -14.03
C PRO A 264 19.05 -12.81 -13.60
N ASN A 265 19.02 -12.52 -12.30
CA ASN A 265 18.46 -11.29 -11.77
C ASN A 265 19.50 -10.16 -11.95
N PRO A 266 19.30 -9.21 -12.88
CA PRO A 266 20.31 -8.20 -13.20
C PRO A 266 20.64 -7.29 -12.02
N TRP A 267 19.69 -7.10 -11.08
CA TRP A 267 19.94 -6.37 -9.85
C TRP A 267 20.97 -7.08 -8.97
N TYR A 268 20.82 -8.39 -8.80
CA TYR A 268 21.74 -9.21 -8.03
C TYR A 268 23.11 -9.33 -8.72
N GLU A 269 23.16 -9.46 -10.05
CA GLU A 269 24.42 -9.51 -10.80
C GLU A 269 25.29 -8.26 -10.59
N ILE A 270 24.68 -7.08 -10.47
CA ILE A 270 25.41 -5.81 -10.30
C ILE A 270 25.67 -5.49 -8.83
N PHE A 271 24.66 -5.64 -7.97
CA PHE A 271 24.73 -5.18 -6.58
C PHE A 271 24.99 -6.29 -5.56
N GLY A 272 24.91 -7.56 -5.96
CA GLY A 272 24.76 -8.66 -5.00
C GLY A 272 23.48 -8.48 -4.18
N PRO A 273 23.39 -9.05 -2.96
CA PRO A 273 22.18 -8.98 -2.15
C PRO A 273 21.79 -7.58 -1.67
N ASP A 274 22.71 -6.60 -1.74
CA ASP A 274 22.48 -5.22 -1.29
C ASP A 274 21.41 -4.47 -2.10
N TYR A 275 21.04 -4.96 -3.30
CA TYR A 275 20.12 -4.23 -4.19
C TYR A 275 18.82 -3.85 -3.49
N VAL A 276 18.34 -4.68 -2.56
CA VAL A 276 17.11 -4.42 -1.81
C VAL A 276 17.29 -3.22 -0.89
N ALA A 277 18.32 -3.24 -0.03
CA ALA A 277 18.59 -2.13 0.88
C ALA A 277 18.91 -0.83 0.14
N ILE A 278 19.63 -0.90 -0.99
CA ILE A 278 19.91 0.27 -1.85
C ILE A 278 18.61 0.88 -2.38
N ALA A 279 17.72 0.06 -2.96
CA ALA A 279 16.43 0.54 -3.48
C ALA A 279 15.59 1.21 -2.39
N PHE A 280 15.55 0.61 -1.20
CA PHE A 280 14.85 1.16 -0.04
C PHE A 280 15.47 2.44 0.52
N ARG A 281 16.80 2.56 0.59
CA ARG A 281 17.48 3.82 0.96
C ARG A 281 17.16 4.94 -0.04
N ILE A 282 17.20 4.63 -1.33
CA ILE A 282 16.87 5.58 -2.39
C ILE A 282 15.39 5.99 -2.31
N ALA A 283 14.47 5.03 -2.20
CA ALA A 283 13.05 5.32 -2.05
C ALA A 283 12.78 6.16 -0.78
N ARG A 284 13.41 5.83 0.34
CA ARG A 284 13.27 6.57 1.60
C ARG A 284 13.81 8.00 1.52
N LYS A 285 14.87 8.23 0.73
CA LYS A 285 15.42 9.56 0.47
C LYS A 285 14.40 10.47 -0.26
N TYR A 286 13.58 9.93 -1.17
CA TYR A 286 12.70 10.72 -2.04
C TYR A 286 11.21 10.67 -1.68
N ALA A 287 10.77 9.67 -0.93
CA ALA A 287 9.38 9.54 -0.49
C ALA A 287 9.02 10.61 0.53
N LEU A 288 7.88 11.27 0.34
CA LEU A 288 7.28 12.15 1.35
C LEU A 288 7.02 11.35 2.64
N PRO A 289 6.97 12.01 3.82
CA PRO A 289 6.93 11.29 5.09
C PRO A 289 5.64 10.50 5.34
N ASN A 290 4.55 10.84 4.65
CA ASN A 290 3.28 10.13 4.66
C ASN A 290 3.18 9.00 3.61
N VAL A 291 4.20 8.83 2.75
CA VAL A 291 4.25 7.75 1.75
C VAL A 291 4.87 6.50 2.37
N LYS A 292 4.14 5.39 2.34
CA LYS A 292 4.58 4.10 2.89
C LYS A 292 5.44 3.32 1.90
N LEU A 293 6.51 2.71 2.38
CA LEU A 293 7.43 1.88 1.61
C LEU A 293 7.27 0.41 1.99
N ILE A 294 6.90 -0.40 1.01
CA ILE A 294 6.48 -1.79 1.20
C ILE A 294 7.46 -2.73 0.51
N TYR A 295 7.79 -3.83 1.18
CA TYR A 295 8.35 -5.02 0.54
C TYR A 295 7.20 -5.95 0.14
N ASN A 296 7.02 -6.26 -1.14
CA ASN A 296 5.89 -7.04 -1.65
C ASN A 296 6.36 -8.40 -2.20
N ASP A 297 5.67 -9.49 -1.86
CA ASP A 297 6.05 -10.83 -2.32
C ASP A 297 4.85 -11.80 -2.38
N HIS A 298 4.99 -12.87 -3.16
CA HIS A 298 4.08 -14.02 -3.18
C HIS A 298 4.51 -15.10 -2.18
N ASN A 299 3.58 -16.01 -1.88
CA ASN A 299 3.83 -17.17 -1.02
C ASN A 299 4.46 -16.79 0.33
N THR A 300 4.08 -15.63 0.87
CA THR A 300 4.64 -15.07 2.12
C THR A 300 4.36 -15.89 3.36
N PHE A 301 3.44 -16.86 3.25
CA PHE A 301 3.04 -17.83 4.26
C PHE A 301 3.74 -19.20 4.11
N GLN A 302 4.51 -19.39 3.04
CA GLN A 302 5.06 -20.69 2.68
C GLN A 302 6.26 -21.05 3.56
N ILE A 303 6.24 -22.26 4.13
CA ILE A 303 7.28 -22.77 5.04
C ILE A 303 8.16 -23.88 4.44
N GLN A 304 7.89 -24.31 3.20
CA GLN A 304 8.60 -25.40 2.51
C GLN A 304 8.84 -25.04 1.03
N PRO A 305 9.94 -25.47 0.39
CA PRO A 305 11.03 -26.28 0.95
C PRO A 305 11.88 -25.54 1.98
N HIS A 306 11.87 -24.22 1.93
CA HIS A 306 12.45 -23.34 2.95
C HIS A 306 11.40 -22.39 3.50
N ASP A 307 11.66 -21.88 4.71
CA ASP A 307 10.74 -20.97 5.37
C ASP A 307 10.83 -19.55 4.78
N LYS A 308 10.03 -19.30 3.74
CA LYS A 308 9.95 -17.99 3.07
C LYS A 308 9.41 -16.92 4.01
N THR A 309 8.48 -17.29 4.89
CA THR A 309 7.94 -16.37 5.91
C THR A 309 9.07 -15.87 6.81
N GLN A 310 10.01 -16.74 7.21
CA GLN A 310 11.14 -16.36 8.07
C GLN A 310 12.13 -15.47 7.31
N ALA A 311 12.44 -15.82 6.07
CA ALA A 311 13.30 -15.00 5.22
C ALA A 311 12.76 -13.58 5.03
N ILE A 312 11.44 -13.42 4.88
CA ILE A 312 10.79 -12.10 4.81
C ILE A 312 10.96 -11.33 6.13
N ILE A 313 10.79 -11.99 7.27
CA ILE A 313 11.01 -11.40 8.60
C ILE A 313 12.47 -10.93 8.74
N ASP A 314 13.43 -11.76 8.32
CA ASP A 314 14.85 -11.46 8.42
C ASP A 314 15.23 -10.26 7.54
N LEU A 315 14.73 -10.21 6.30
CA LEU A 315 14.89 -9.05 5.42
C LEU A 315 14.23 -7.79 6.01
N ALA A 316 13.01 -7.90 6.51
CA ALA A 316 12.29 -6.78 7.12
C ALA A 316 13.08 -6.21 8.31
N ASN A 317 13.61 -7.08 9.17
CA ASN A 317 14.45 -6.69 10.30
C ASN A 317 15.72 -5.95 9.86
N ILE A 318 16.36 -6.37 8.75
CA ILE A 318 17.51 -5.66 8.17
C ILE A 318 17.09 -4.24 7.75
N LEU A 319 15.97 -4.09 7.04
CA LEU A 319 15.49 -2.80 6.56
C LEU A 319 15.01 -1.88 7.71
N GLN A 320 14.49 -2.44 8.80
CA GLN A 320 14.06 -1.70 9.99
C GLN A 320 15.23 -1.08 10.76
N GLN A 321 16.44 -1.65 10.71
CA GLN A 321 17.63 -1.09 11.39
C GLN A 321 17.94 0.34 10.93
N GLU A 322 17.54 0.69 9.70
CA GLU A 322 17.73 2.02 9.11
C GLU A 322 16.40 2.75 8.87
N ASN A 323 15.28 2.27 9.44
CA ASN A 323 13.94 2.84 9.28
C ASN A 323 13.51 2.96 7.81
N LEU A 324 13.85 1.96 6.99
CA LEU A 324 13.65 2.01 5.54
C LEU A 324 12.29 1.48 5.07
N ILE A 325 11.67 0.59 5.84
CA ILE A 325 10.43 -0.11 5.49
C ILE A 325 9.29 0.29 6.44
N ASP A 326 8.08 0.39 5.90
CA ASP A 326 6.87 0.73 6.66
C ASP A 326 5.88 -0.45 6.75
N GLY A 327 5.98 -1.43 5.84
CA GLY A 327 5.06 -2.56 5.81
C GLY A 327 5.49 -3.70 4.88
N ILE A 328 4.78 -4.81 4.97
CA ILE A 328 4.96 -5.99 4.13
C ILE A 328 3.68 -6.23 3.31
N GLY A 329 3.86 -6.39 2.00
CA GLY A 329 2.82 -6.74 1.05
C GLY A 329 2.73 -8.25 0.87
N MET A 330 1.57 -8.81 1.19
CA MET A 330 1.23 -10.20 0.89
C MET A 330 0.41 -10.23 -0.40
N GLN A 331 1.04 -10.61 -1.53
CA GLN A 331 0.34 -10.69 -2.82
C GLN A 331 -0.91 -11.57 -2.75
N SER A 332 -0.83 -12.70 -2.04
CA SER A 332 -2.01 -13.54 -1.75
C SER A 332 -2.67 -14.13 -2.99
N TYR A 333 -1.82 -14.62 -3.90
CA TYR A 333 -2.21 -15.61 -4.89
C TYR A 333 -2.48 -16.95 -4.21
N ILE A 334 -3.76 -17.22 -3.94
CA ILE A 334 -4.23 -18.43 -3.27
C ILE A 334 -5.29 -19.14 -4.11
N GLY A 335 -5.76 -20.29 -3.65
CA GLY A 335 -6.84 -21.06 -4.25
C GLY A 335 -7.83 -21.52 -3.19
N VAL A 336 -8.92 -22.14 -3.66
CA VAL A 336 -9.93 -22.73 -2.76
C VAL A 336 -9.36 -23.86 -1.89
N THR A 337 -8.27 -24.50 -2.32
CA THR A 337 -7.67 -25.64 -1.60
C THR A 337 -6.25 -25.39 -1.09
N TRP A 338 -5.51 -24.45 -1.67
CA TRP A 338 -4.11 -24.21 -1.30
C TRP A 338 -3.77 -22.71 -1.33
N PRO A 339 -3.04 -22.20 -0.32
CA PRO A 339 -2.81 -22.84 0.98
C PRO A 339 -4.14 -23.10 1.69
N ASN A 340 -4.13 -23.96 2.72
CA ASN A 340 -5.24 -23.92 3.66
C ASN A 340 -5.20 -22.56 4.40
N LEU A 341 -6.35 -22.09 4.89
CA LEU A 341 -6.42 -20.78 5.53
C LEU A 341 -5.65 -20.72 6.85
N ASP A 342 -5.47 -21.83 7.56
CA ASP A 342 -4.68 -21.84 8.80
C ASP A 342 -3.21 -21.49 8.49
N ASP A 343 -2.58 -22.13 7.51
CA ASP A 343 -1.22 -21.82 7.09
C ASP A 343 -1.07 -20.37 6.62
N TYR A 344 -2.03 -19.88 5.84
CA TYR A 344 -2.04 -18.49 5.39
C TYR A 344 -2.06 -17.51 6.57
N PHE A 345 -2.99 -17.68 7.50
CA PHE A 345 -3.16 -16.75 8.63
C PHE A 345 -2.08 -16.92 9.69
N ASN A 346 -1.52 -18.13 9.88
CA ASN A 346 -0.33 -18.33 10.71
C ASN A 346 0.87 -17.55 10.15
N GLY A 347 1.06 -17.56 8.83
CA GLY A 347 2.09 -16.75 8.17
C GLY A 347 1.87 -15.25 8.38
N LEU A 348 0.63 -14.78 8.18
CA LEU A 348 0.23 -13.39 8.42
C LEU A 348 0.50 -12.96 9.87
N GLU A 349 0.04 -13.74 10.85
CA GLU A 349 0.24 -13.49 12.27
C GLU A 349 1.74 -13.42 12.60
N ARG A 350 2.53 -14.35 12.06
CA ARG A 350 3.97 -14.40 12.32
C ARG A 350 4.70 -13.19 11.75
N LEU A 351 4.33 -12.71 10.56
CA LEU A 351 4.88 -11.49 9.98
C LEU A 351 4.61 -10.28 10.88
N ILE A 352 3.37 -10.11 11.34
CA ILE A 352 2.98 -8.98 12.20
C ILE A 352 3.68 -9.06 13.56
N THR A 353 3.57 -10.20 14.24
CA THR A 353 4.09 -10.37 15.61
C THR A 353 5.61 -10.32 15.68
N SER A 354 6.32 -10.72 14.62
CA SER A 354 7.79 -10.74 14.62
C SER A 354 8.41 -9.41 14.20
N THR A 355 7.71 -8.60 13.40
CA THR A 355 8.28 -7.35 12.83
C THR A 355 7.61 -6.09 13.39
N GLY A 356 6.38 -6.19 13.88
CA GLY A 356 5.54 -5.03 14.23
C GLY A 356 5.12 -4.16 13.04
N LEU A 357 5.43 -4.58 11.80
CA LEU A 357 5.11 -3.84 10.59
C LEU A 357 3.64 -4.01 10.20
N GLU A 358 3.14 -3.02 9.45
CA GLU A 358 1.85 -3.09 8.79
C GLU A 358 1.83 -4.20 7.72
N ILE A 359 0.71 -4.91 7.62
CA ILE A 359 0.44 -5.84 6.50
C ILE A 359 -0.57 -5.24 5.53
N GLN A 360 -0.25 -5.37 4.25
CA GLN A 360 -1.18 -5.09 3.16
C GLN A 360 -1.40 -6.35 2.34
N ILE A 361 -2.65 -6.70 2.06
CA ILE A 361 -2.99 -7.74 1.09
C ILE A 361 -3.07 -7.08 -0.28
N THR A 362 -2.11 -7.36 -1.15
CA THR A 362 -1.80 -6.47 -2.29
C THR A 362 -2.35 -6.94 -3.63
N GLU A 363 -2.56 -8.25 -3.81
CA GLU A 363 -2.93 -8.86 -5.11
C GLU A 363 -3.91 -10.04 -4.93
N LEU A 364 -4.84 -9.92 -3.97
CA LEU A 364 -5.73 -11.00 -3.56
C LEU A 364 -6.43 -11.62 -4.77
N THR A 365 -6.12 -12.90 -4.95
CA THR A 365 -6.61 -13.73 -6.04
C THR A 365 -6.92 -15.10 -5.47
N ILE A 366 -8.20 -15.48 -5.47
CA ILE A 366 -8.61 -16.84 -5.08
C ILE A 366 -8.97 -17.63 -6.35
N THR A 367 -8.05 -18.50 -6.75
CA THR A 367 -8.23 -19.39 -7.90
C THR A 367 -9.38 -20.35 -7.66
N PRO A 368 -10.37 -20.41 -8.57
CA PRO A 368 -11.50 -21.32 -8.43
C PRO A 368 -11.04 -22.79 -8.57
N PRO A 369 -11.76 -23.74 -7.97
CA PRO A 369 -11.46 -25.15 -8.17
C PRO A 369 -11.84 -25.61 -9.57
N ILE A 370 -11.31 -26.76 -9.98
CA ILE A 370 -11.74 -27.43 -11.22
C ILE A 370 -13.13 -28.05 -10.99
N GLY A 371 -14.05 -27.87 -11.96
CA GLY A 371 -15.37 -28.49 -11.97
C GLY A 371 -16.52 -27.49 -12.02
N ASP A 372 -17.75 -28.01 -12.05
CA ASP A 372 -18.94 -27.19 -12.34
C ASP A 372 -19.39 -26.32 -11.16
N ASN A 373 -19.10 -26.71 -9.91
CA ASN A 373 -19.47 -25.96 -8.71
C ASN A 373 -18.44 -24.90 -8.29
N TRP A 374 -17.63 -24.41 -9.24
CA TRP A 374 -16.52 -23.52 -8.93
C TRP A 374 -16.96 -22.16 -8.35
N LEU A 375 -18.12 -21.63 -8.77
CA LEU A 375 -18.65 -20.34 -8.27
C LEU A 375 -18.97 -20.39 -6.78
N GLY A 376 -19.69 -21.43 -6.34
CA GLY A 376 -20.07 -21.59 -4.94
C GLY A 376 -18.85 -21.83 -4.05
N ALA A 377 -17.95 -22.70 -4.48
CA ALA A 377 -16.73 -23.00 -3.73
C ALA A 377 -15.79 -21.78 -3.63
N GLN A 378 -15.67 -20.98 -4.70
CA GLN A 378 -14.91 -19.73 -4.65
C GLN A 378 -15.57 -18.72 -3.71
N ALA A 379 -16.90 -18.58 -3.74
CA ALA A 379 -17.61 -17.67 -2.84
C ALA A 379 -17.45 -18.04 -1.37
N GLU A 380 -17.55 -19.33 -1.04
CA GLU A 380 -17.31 -19.83 0.31
C GLU A 380 -15.88 -19.53 0.79
N GLN A 381 -14.88 -19.74 -0.07
CA GLN A 381 -13.50 -19.42 0.28
C GLN A 381 -13.30 -17.93 0.55
N TYR A 382 -13.92 -17.05 -0.25
CA TYR A 382 -13.90 -15.61 0.01
C TYR A 382 -14.60 -15.25 1.33
N TYR A 383 -15.75 -15.88 1.63
CA TYR A 383 -16.47 -15.71 2.89
C TYR A 383 -15.58 -16.06 4.10
N GLU A 384 -15.00 -17.26 4.10
CA GLU A 384 -14.13 -17.75 5.18
C GLU A 384 -12.85 -16.92 5.33
N TYR A 385 -12.23 -16.55 4.21
CA TYR A 385 -11.04 -15.70 4.20
C TYR A 385 -11.32 -14.34 4.85
N PHE A 386 -12.38 -13.63 4.44
CA PHE A 386 -12.68 -12.31 4.98
C PHE A 386 -13.15 -12.37 6.43
N ASN A 387 -13.88 -13.42 6.85
CA ASN A 387 -14.26 -13.59 8.27
C ASN A 387 -13.03 -13.70 9.17
N ARG A 388 -12.05 -14.52 8.77
CA ARG A 388 -10.80 -14.66 9.49
C ARG A 388 -10.00 -13.36 9.49
N LEU A 389 -9.86 -12.71 8.32
CA LEU A 389 -9.16 -11.43 8.21
C LEU A 389 -9.74 -10.36 9.14
N LEU A 390 -11.07 -10.22 9.17
CA LEU A 390 -11.75 -9.27 10.04
C LEU A 390 -11.63 -9.62 11.52
N SER A 391 -11.55 -10.90 11.86
CA SER A 391 -11.23 -11.33 13.24
C SER A 391 -9.84 -10.84 13.67
N TYR A 392 -8.82 -10.95 12.80
CA TYR A 392 -7.49 -10.38 13.08
C TYR A 392 -7.55 -8.85 13.25
N ILE A 393 -8.24 -8.14 12.35
CA ILE A 393 -8.40 -6.67 12.46
C ILE A 393 -9.11 -6.29 13.76
N LYS A 394 -10.19 -6.99 14.14
CA LYS A 394 -10.91 -6.78 15.40
C LYS A 394 -9.99 -6.94 16.62
N ASN A 395 -9.06 -7.89 16.55
CA ASN A 395 -8.08 -8.17 17.60
C ASN A 395 -6.84 -7.25 17.55
N GLY A 396 -6.88 -6.16 16.78
CA GLY A 396 -5.85 -5.12 16.79
C GLY A 396 -4.63 -5.40 15.90
N TYR A 397 -4.69 -6.42 15.04
CA TYR A 397 -3.63 -6.66 14.06
C TYR A 397 -3.62 -5.56 13.00
N ASN A 398 -2.44 -4.98 12.72
CA ASN A 398 -2.29 -3.86 11.80
C ASN A 398 -2.37 -4.31 10.33
N ILE A 399 -3.59 -4.50 9.84
CA ILE A 399 -3.91 -4.85 8.45
C ILE A 399 -4.68 -3.69 7.84
N SER A 400 -4.04 -2.93 6.97
CA SER A 400 -4.55 -1.61 6.55
C SER A 400 -5.23 -1.61 5.17
N SER A 401 -4.98 -2.64 4.35
CA SER A 401 -5.38 -2.66 2.95
C SER A 401 -5.60 -4.07 2.42
N VAL A 402 -6.62 -4.22 1.59
CA VAL A 402 -6.88 -5.40 0.75
C VAL A 402 -7.16 -4.97 -0.68
N THR A 403 -6.37 -5.44 -1.63
CA THR A 403 -6.55 -5.19 -3.07
C THR A 403 -6.86 -6.48 -3.79
N VAL A 404 -8.00 -6.55 -4.49
CA VAL A 404 -8.30 -7.68 -5.39
C VAL A 404 -7.66 -7.47 -6.76
N TYR A 405 -7.02 -8.50 -7.31
CA TYR A 405 -6.14 -8.31 -8.48
C TYR A 405 -6.87 -8.45 -9.83
N GLY A 406 -7.65 -7.41 -10.14
CA GLY A 406 -8.34 -7.25 -11.42
C GLY A 406 -9.83 -6.98 -11.25
N LEU A 407 -10.38 -6.16 -12.15
CA LEU A 407 -11.76 -5.70 -12.05
C LEU A 407 -12.81 -6.77 -12.40
N GLN A 408 -12.65 -7.44 -13.54
CA GLN A 408 -13.64 -8.37 -14.10
C GLN A 408 -13.04 -9.60 -14.76
N ASP A 409 -13.65 -10.77 -14.57
CA ASP A 409 -13.33 -12.01 -15.29
C ASP A 409 -13.38 -11.78 -16.80
N GLY A 410 -12.64 -12.59 -17.56
CA GLY A 410 -12.49 -12.45 -19.01
C GLY A 410 -12.31 -10.99 -19.45
N TYR A 411 -11.14 -10.40 -19.19
CA TYR A 411 -10.89 -8.99 -19.44
C TYR A 411 -11.30 -8.56 -20.84
N ARG A 412 -12.23 -7.61 -20.93
CA ARG A 412 -12.90 -7.25 -22.19
C ARG A 412 -12.00 -6.74 -23.31
N PHE A 413 -10.80 -6.23 -23.00
CA PHE A 413 -9.84 -5.83 -24.04
C PHE A 413 -9.10 -7.03 -24.67
N TYR A 414 -9.16 -8.22 -24.05
CA TYR A 414 -8.53 -9.44 -24.55
C TYR A 414 -9.58 -10.49 -24.91
N THR A 415 -9.78 -10.72 -26.20
CA THR A 415 -10.79 -11.66 -26.73
C THR A 415 -10.63 -13.12 -26.28
N LYS A 416 -9.46 -13.49 -25.75
CA LYS A 416 -9.13 -14.84 -25.28
C LYS A 416 -8.95 -14.94 -23.76
N ASP A 417 -9.21 -13.87 -23.01
CA ASP A 417 -9.14 -13.95 -21.55
C ASP A 417 -10.31 -14.79 -21.02
N SER A 418 -9.99 -15.87 -20.32
CA SER A 418 -10.93 -16.80 -19.69
C SER A 418 -10.76 -16.87 -18.17
N THR A 419 -10.08 -15.87 -17.60
CA THR A 419 -9.82 -15.74 -16.16
C THR A 419 -11.13 -15.74 -15.37
N LYS A 420 -11.13 -16.45 -14.22
CA LYS A 420 -12.29 -16.67 -13.34
C LYS A 420 -12.06 -16.25 -11.88
N THR A 421 -11.03 -15.45 -11.62
CA THR A 421 -10.53 -15.15 -10.28
C THR A 421 -11.07 -13.86 -9.67
N ARG A 422 -11.71 -13.00 -10.46
CA ARG A 422 -12.09 -11.63 -10.09
C ARG A 422 -13.50 -11.59 -9.48
N LEU A 423 -13.91 -10.43 -8.98
CA LEU A 423 -15.20 -10.28 -8.27
C LEU A 423 -16.39 -10.03 -9.20
N LEU A 424 -16.13 -9.54 -10.41
CA LEU A 424 -17.14 -9.30 -11.42
C LEU A 424 -16.97 -10.28 -12.57
N ASP A 425 -18.08 -10.66 -13.20
CA ASP A 425 -18.03 -11.47 -14.41
C ASP A 425 -17.60 -10.64 -15.64
N HIS A 426 -17.55 -11.29 -16.81
CA HIS A 426 -17.20 -10.65 -18.07
C HIS A 426 -17.96 -9.33 -18.32
N ASP A 427 -19.26 -9.30 -18.00
CA ASP A 427 -20.20 -8.21 -18.28
C ASP A 427 -20.34 -7.20 -17.13
N LEU A 428 -19.37 -7.18 -16.20
CA LEU A 428 -19.34 -6.31 -15.02
C LEU A 428 -20.50 -6.58 -14.04
N LYS A 429 -21.05 -7.79 -14.01
CA LYS A 429 -22.04 -8.20 -13.01
C LYS A 429 -21.37 -8.80 -11.78
N LYS A 430 -21.94 -8.55 -10.60
CA LYS A 430 -21.46 -9.12 -9.34
C LYS A 430 -21.50 -10.64 -9.40
N LYS A 431 -20.39 -11.30 -9.06
CA LYS A 431 -20.35 -12.75 -8.84
C LYS A 431 -20.72 -13.09 -7.39
N PRO A 432 -21.04 -14.36 -7.07
CA PRO A 432 -21.35 -14.78 -5.71
C PRO A 432 -20.27 -14.45 -4.68
N ASN A 433 -18.99 -14.46 -5.05
CA ASN A 433 -17.88 -14.06 -4.17
C ASN A 433 -17.89 -12.57 -3.82
N PHE A 434 -18.36 -11.68 -4.69
CA PHE A 434 -18.59 -10.27 -4.35
C PHE A 434 -19.59 -10.15 -3.20
N ASN A 435 -20.74 -10.83 -3.31
CA ASN A 435 -21.78 -10.78 -2.29
C ASN A 435 -21.33 -11.44 -0.98
N ALA A 436 -20.52 -12.50 -1.06
CA ALA A 436 -19.93 -13.13 0.11
C ALA A 436 -19.09 -12.15 0.94
N ILE A 437 -18.24 -11.33 0.27
CA ILE A 437 -17.43 -10.30 0.94
C ILE A 437 -18.33 -9.25 1.58
N ILE A 438 -19.30 -8.70 0.85
CA ILE A 438 -20.22 -7.67 1.38
C ILE A 438 -20.97 -8.17 2.62
N ASN A 439 -21.47 -9.40 2.60
CA ASN A 439 -22.18 -9.96 3.76
C ASN A 439 -21.27 -10.03 4.98
N VAL A 440 -20.01 -10.45 4.82
CA VAL A 440 -19.03 -10.53 5.90
C VAL A 440 -18.68 -9.15 6.46
N LEU A 441 -18.47 -8.16 5.59
CA LEU A 441 -18.20 -6.77 6.00
C LEU A 441 -19.37 -6.18 6.80
N LYS A 442 -20.61 -6.38 6.35
CA LYS A 442 -21.81 -5.87 7.04
C LYS A 442 -22.01 -6.54 8.39
N ASN A 443 -21.85 -7.87 8.47
CA ASN A 443 -21.91 -8.59 9.73
C ASN A 443 -20.85 -8.10 10.73
N TYR A 444 -19.65 -7.80 10.25
CA TYR A 444 -18.59 -7.21 11.06
C TYR A 444 -18.98 -5.83 11.59
N ASN A 445 -19.50 -4.94 10.73
CA ASN A 445 -19.93 -3.60 11.10
C ASN A 445 -21.06 -3.64 12.16
N GLU A 446 -22.02 -4.56 12.01
CA GLU A 446 -23.08 -4.79 12.99
C GLU A 446 -22.54 -5.29 14.35
N ALA A 447 -21.56 -6.20 14.32
CA ALA A 447 -20.93 -6.72 15.52
C ALA A 447 -20.11 -5.63 16.26
N VAL A 448 -19.31 -4.85 15.55
CA VAL A 448 -18.52 -3.75 16.13
C VAL A 448 -19.43 -2.66 16.71
N ALA A 449 -20.52 -2.31 16.02
CA ALA A 449 -21.50 -1.36 16.54
C ALA A 449 -22.15 -1.87 17.84
N SER A 450 -22.43 -3.17 17.94
CA SER A 450 -23.00 -3.80 19.13
C SER A 450 -22.02 -3.79 20.30
N ASP A 451 -20.75 -4.13 20.07
CA ASP A 451 -19.70 -4.12 21.10
C ASP A 451 -19.48 -2.70 21.66
N ASN A 452 -19.45 -1.68 20.79
CA ASN A 452 -19.32 -0.28 21.21
C ASN A 452 -20.48 0.18 22.10
N ILE A 453 -21.71 -0.28 21.84
CA ILE A 453 -22.88 0.04 22.67
C ILE A 453 -22.73 -0.59 24.05
N ILE A 454 -22.24 -1.84 24.12
CA ILE A 454 -21.99 -2.54 25.38
C ILE A 454 -20.91 -1.81 26.19
N GLU A 455 -19.78 -1.48 25.58
CA GLU A 455 -18.68 -0.77 26.25
C GLU A 455 -19.12 0.60 26.80
N ILE A 456 -19.89 1.38 26.03
CA ILE A 456 -20.47 2.64 26.51
C ILE A 456 -21.43 2.42 27.68
N SER A 457 -22.20 1.33 27.67
CA SER A 457 -23.13 1.01 28.76
C SER A 457 -22.39 0.62 30.05
N GLU A 458 -21.32 -0.16 29.94
CA GLU A 458 -20.47 -0.55 31.08
C GLU A 458 -19.76 0.67 31.70
N ILE A 459 -19.21 1.57 30.87
CA ILE A 459 -18.59 2.82 31.34
C ILE A 459 -19.60 3.67 32.11
N LYS A 460 -20.84 3.80 31.60
CA LYS A 460 -21.91 4.56 32.29
C LYS A 460 -22.28 3.93 33.63
N GLU A 461 -22.36 2.61 33.69
CA GLU A 461 -22.65 1.89 34.94
C GLU A 461 -21.52 2.06 35.96
N GLU A 462 -20.25 2.04 35.55
CA GLU A 462 -19.11 2.33 36.42
C GLU A 462 -19.12 3.77 36.96
N GLU A 463 -19.45 4.75 36.11
CA GLU A 463 -19.58 6.15 36.53
C GLU A 463 -20.73 6.35 37.52
N GLU A 464 -21.86 5.68 37.31
CA GLU A 464 -23.00 5.75 38.22
C GLU A 464 -22.68 5.09 39.57
N ASN A 465 -22.01 3.93 39.55
CA ASN A 465 -21.52 3.26 40.76
C ASN A 465 -20.49 4.10 41.53
N LYS A 466 -19.60 4.83 40.83
CA LYS A 466 -18.69 5.79 41.48
C LYS A 466 -19.46 6.92 42.17
N LYS A 467 -20.45 7.52 41.51
CA LYS A 467 -21.31 8.57 42.09
C LYS A 467 -22.10 8.09 43.30
N ILE A 468 -22.59 6.84 43.30
CA ILE A 468 -23.28 6.25 44.45
C ILE A 468 -22.32 6.13 45.64
N LYS A 469 -21.11 5.58 45.43
CA LYS A 469 -20.10 5.45 46.48
C LYS A 469 -19.63 6.79 47.05
N GLU A 470 -19.54 7.83 46.23
CA GLU A 470 -19.23 9.19 46.71
C GLU A 470 -20.35 9.76 47.59
N LYS A 471 -21.62 9.57 47.22
CA LYS A 471 -22.77 9.98 48.04
C LYS A 471 -22.89 9.20 49.34
N GLU A 472 -22.53 7.92 49.36
CA GLU A 472 -22.49 7.11 50.59
C GLU A 472 -21.40 7.61 51.55
N LYS A 473 -20.20 7.92 51.03
CA LYS A 473 -19.13 8.54 51.83
C LYS A 473 -19.49 9.92 52.38
N GLU A 474 -20.24 10.73 51.63
CA GLU A 474 -20.75 12.01 52.13
C GLU A 474 -21.80 11.81 53.25
N LYS A 475 -22.67 10.81 53.13
CA LYS A 475 -23.64 10.47 54.19
C LYS A 475 -22.97 9.95 55.46
N GLU A 476 -21.95 9.09 55.36
CA GLU A 476 -21.18 8.62 56.52
C GLU A 476 -20.50 9.79 57.24
N LYS A 477 -19.92 10.75 56.52
CA LYS A 477 -19.36 11.98 57.12
C LYS A 477 -20.38 12.87 57.81
N ILE A 478 -21.63 12.87 57.37
CA ILE A 478 -22.71 13.63 58.01
C ILE A 478 -23.17 12.92 59.30
N ILE A 479 -23.22 11.59 59.30
CA ILE A 479 -23.59 10.79 60.47
C ILE A 479 -22.52 10.90 61.58
N ASP A 480 -21.22 10.88 61.23
CA ASP A 480 -20.14 11.11 62.20
C ASP A 480 -20.22 12.51 62.87
N ASN A 481 -20.65 13.54 62.12
CA ASN A 481 -20.84 14.89 62.68
C ASN A 481 -22.09 14.99 63.58
N ASP A 482 -23.17 14.24 63.28
CA ASP A 482 -24.39 14.21 64.09
C ASP A 482 -24.22 13.41 65.41
N ASP A 483 -23.32 12.41 65.42
CA ASP A 483 -22.97 11.66 66.64
C ASP A 483 -21.99 12.44 67.55
N GLU A 484 -21.13 13.31 66.99
CA GLU A 484 -20.38 14.31 67.79
C GLU A 484 -21.31 15.35 68.43
N GLU A 485 -22.36 15.82 67.74
CA GLU A 485 -23.33 16.77 68.30
C GLU A 485 -24.27 16.16 69.36
N LYS A 486 -24.51 14.84 69.34
CA LYS A 486 -25.26 14.14 70.39
C LYS A 486 -24.39 13.75 71.59
N GLY A 487 -23.10 13.51 71.40
CA GLY A 487 -22.13 13.28 72.48
C GLY A 487 -21.90 14.50 73.38
N GLU A 488 -22.05 15.72 72.86
CA GLU A 488 -21.92 16.95 73.66
C GLU A 488 -23.16 17.31 74.51
N LYS A 489 -24.30 16.62 74.34
CA LYS A 489 -25.50 16.86 75.16
C LYS A 489 -25.70 15.90 76.35
N GLU A 490 -24.92 14.83 76.46
CA GLU A 490 -24.95 13.93 77.64
C GLU A 490 -23.77 14.10 78.61
N VAL A 491 -22.84 15.01 78.34
CA VAL A 491 -21.78 15.40 79.30
C VAL A 491 -21.99 16.84 79.77
N LYS A 492 -23.09 17.08 80.51
CA LYS A 492 -23.24 18.12 81.56
C LYS A 492 -24.69 18.11 82.08
N LYS A 493 -25.00 17.09 82.88
CA LYS A 493 -26.00 17.18 83.94
C LYS A 493 -25.45 16.56 85.20
#